data_AF-A0A7V7B3B0-F1
#
_entry.id   AF-A0A7V7B3B0-F1
#
_cell.length_a   1.000
_cell.length_b   1.000
_cell.length_c   1.000
_cell.angle_alpha   90.00
_cell.angle_beta   90.00
_cell.angle_gamma   90.00
#
_symmetry.space_group_name_H-M   'P 1'
#
loop_
_entity.id
_entity.type
_entity.pdbx_description
1 polymer ?
#
loop_
_entity_poly.entity_id
_entity_poly.type
_entity_poly.pdbx_seq_one_letter_code
_entity_poly.pdbx_strand_id
1 'polypeptide(L)'
;MQYWHAQRLAAQQQAAFQQRQQAPGMLPLEQSYIENILRLNRGKLATVYMTFENNSEWNAKIFKGRIEAAGRDHIVLSDPETGIRYLLLMVNLDYITFSEPLNYHYPLGQQLTTASPR
;
A
#
# COMPACT_ATOMS: atom_id res chain seq x y z
N MET A 1 14.43 -4.39 -51.96
CA MET A 1 15.17 -3.41 -51.13
C MET A 1 14.25 -2.39 -50.44
N GLN A 2 13.04 -2.75 -49.97
CA GLN A 2 12.14 -1.79 -49.25
C GLN A 2 11.28 -2.42 -48.13
N TYR A 3 11.41 -3.72 -47.81
CA TYR A 3 10.53 -4.40 -46.85
C TYR A 3 11.18 -4.79 -45.50
N TRP A 4 12.49 -4.63 -45.33
CA TRP A 4 13.20 -4.99 -44.08
C TRP A 4 13.28 -3.86 -43.03
N HIS A 5 12.95 -2.62 -43.41
CA HIS A 5 13.03 -1.48 -42.48
C HIS A 5 11.75 -1.22 -41.67
N ALA A 6 10.58 -1.63 -42.18
CA ALA A 6 9.31 -1.44 -41.48
C ALA A 6 9.16 -2.35 -40.24
N GLN A 7 9.76 -3.55 -40.26
CA GLN A 7 9.70 -4.49 -39.12
C GLN A 7 10.56 -4.07 -37.92
N ARG A 8 11.62 -3.27 -38.11
CA ARG A 8 12.43 -2.73 -36.99
C ARG A 8 11.74 -1.58 -36.25
N LEU A 9 10.92 -0.79 -36.94
CA LEU A 9 10.19 0.33 -36.30
C LEU A 9 9.03 -0.16 -35.44
N ALA A 10 8.32 -1.22 -35.85
CA ALA A 10 7.24 -1.82 -35.04
C ALA A 10 7.77 -2.53 -33.78
N ALA A 11 8.93 -3.21 -33.87
CA ALA A 11 9.56 -3.87 -32.73
C ALA A 11 10.08 -2.89 -31.67
N GLN A 12 10.53 -1.69 -32.08
CA GLN A 12 10.95 -0.64 -31.14
C GLN A 12 9.76 0.04 -30.44
N GLN A 13 8.57 0.05 -31.05
CA GLN A 13 7.36 0.56 -30.37
C GLN A 13 6.78 -0.41 -29.34
N GLN A 14 6.92 -1.73 -29.51
CA GLN A 14 6.45 -2.71 -28.53
C GLN A 14 7.35 -2.80 -27.27
N ALA A 15 8.65 -2.51 -27.38
CA ALA A 15 9.55 -2.49 -26.22
C ALA A 15 9.27 -1.33 -25.25
N ALA A 16 8.72 -0.21 -25.73
CA ALA A 16 8.35 0.94 -24.90
C ALA A 16 7.08 0.70 -24.06
N PHE A 17 6.22 -0.25 -24.44
CA PHE A 17 5.05 -0.62 -23.65
C PHE A 17 5.35 -1.64 -22.54
N GLN A 18 6.47 -2.36 -22.63
CA GLN A 18 6.87 -3.32 -21.59
C GLN A 18 7.60 -2.69 -20.40
N GLN A 19 8.13 -1.47 -20.52
CA GLN A 19 8.70 -0.72 -19.38
C GLN A 19 7.66 -0.01 -18.49
N ARG A 20 6.37 -0.05 -18.84
CA ARG A 20 5.28 0.38 -17.93
C ARG A 20 4.74 -0.73 -17.04
N GLN A 21 5.25 -1.95 -17.17
CA GLN A 21 5.02 -2.98 -16.17
C GLN A 21 5.97 -2.72 -15.01
N GLN A 22 5.61 -1.73 -14.20
CA GLN A 22 5.95 -1.77 -12.77
C GLN A 22 5.57 -3.17 -12.30
N ALA A 23 6.57 -3.93 -11.86
CA ALA A 23 6.36 -5.26 -11.32
C ALA A 23 5.19 -5.22 -10.33
N PRO A 24 4.17 -6.08 -10.44
CA PRO A 24 3.07 -6.09 -9.49
C PRO A 24 3.63 -6.46 -8.11
N GLY A 25 3.86 -5.45 -7.28
CA GLY A 25 4.49 -5.58 -5.96
C GLY A 25 5.58 -4.56 -5.63
N MET A 26 6.11 -3.80 -6.60
CA MET A 26 7.05 -2.70 -6.32
C MET A 26 6.29 -1.39 -6.15
N LEU A 27 6.02 -1.01 -4.89
CA LEU A 27 5.51 0.30 -4.54
C LEU A 27 6.57 1.37 -4.88
N PRO A 28 6.18 2.55 -5.43
CA PRO A 28 7.10 3.67 -5.64
C PRO A 28 7.90 3.98 -4.37
N LEU A 29 9.22 4.11 -4.53
CA LEU A 29 10.25 4.04 -3.48
C LEU A 29 10.24 5.15 -2.41
N GLU A 30 9.37 6.16 -2.49
CA GLU A 30 9.48 7.36 -1.65
C GLU A 30 8.22 7.68 -0.84
N GLN A 31 7.24 6.79 -0.78
CA GLN A 31 5.99 7.08 -0.09
C GLN A 31 5.68 6.02 0.96
N SER A 32 6.15 6.27 2.20
CA SER A 32 5.77 5.54 3.42
C SER A 32 4.31 5.84 3.80
N TYR A 33 3.37 5.53 2.90
CA TYR A 33 1.95 5.74 3.14
C TYR A 33 1.37 4.72 4.11
N ILE A 34 0.37 5.15 4.87
CA ILE A 34 -0.29 4.32 5.89
C ILE A 34 -0.82 3.03 5.27
N GLU A 35 -1.40 3.06 4.07
CA GLU A 35 -1.93 1.86 3.41
C GLU A 35 -0.84 0.83 3.09
N ASN A 36 0.38 1.27 2.78
CA ASN A 36 1.50 0.38 2.51
C ASN A 36 1.98 -0.29 3.80
N ILE A 37 2.07 0.47 4.88
CA ILE A 37 2.39 -0.06 6.22
C ILE A 37 1.32 -1.09 6.62
N LEU A 38 0.04 -0.79 6.43
CA LEU A 38 -1.04 -1.73 6.77
C LEU A 38 -1.03 -2.99 5.89
N ARG A 39 -0.68 -2.88 4.60
CA ARG A 39 -0.50 -4.05 3.73
C ARG A 39 0.63 -4.97 4.20
N LEU A 40 1.72 -4.41 4.72
CA LEU A 40 2.82 -5.19 5.33
C LEU A 40 2.42 -5.89 6.64
N ASN A 41 1.30 -5.49 7.25
CA ASN A 41 0.83 -5.99 8.54
C ASN A 41 -0.51 -6.74 8.43
N ARG A 42 -0.87 -7.24 7.23
CA ARG A 42 -2.04 -8.12 7.06
C ARG A 42 -1.96 -9.35 7.98
N GLY A 43 -3.10 -9.72 8.56
CA GLY A 43 -3.24 -10.82 9.51
C GLY A 43 -2.97 -10.45 10.97
N LYS A 44 -2.25 -9.34 11.22
CA LYS A 44 -2.00 -8.85 12.58
C LYS A 44 -3.24 -8.24 13.21
N LEU A 45 -3.35 -8.37 14.53
CA LEU A 45 -4.39 -7.70 15.30
C LEU A 45 -4.04 -6.23 15.50
N ALA A 46 -4.96 -5.36 15.11
CA ALA A 46 -4.83 -3.91 15.24
C ALA A 46 -6.01 -3.34 16.02
N THR A 47 -5.75 -2.25 16.73
CA THR A 47 -6.77 -1.38 17.31
C THR A 47 -6.72 -0.04 16.57
N VAL A 48 -7.85 0.34 15.98
CA VAL A 48 -8.00 1.51 15.12
C VAL A 48 -8.87 2.53 15.83
N TYR A 49 -8.35 3.74 16.00
CA TYR A 49 -9.00 4.85 16.69
C TYR A 49 -9.50 5.84 15.64
N MET A 50 -10.80 6.15 15.67
CA MET A 50 -11.44 7.03 14.69
C MET A 50 -12.32 8.08 15.33
N THR A 51 -12.28 9.26 14.75
CA THR A 51 -13.16 10.39 15.07
C THR A 51 -14.12 10.64 13.90
N PHE A 52 -15.40 10.82 14.20
CA PHE A 52 -16.46 11.11 13.23
C PHE A 52 -17.00 12.51 13.48
N GLU A 53 -16.49 13.48 12.71
CA GLU A 53 -16.91 14.87 12.81
C GLU A 53 -18.41 15.02 12.52
N ASN A 54 -19.04 16.02 13.16
CA ASN A 54 -20.47 16.32 13.03
C ASN A 54 -21.42 15.17 13.44
N ASN A 55 -20.92 14.17 14.18
CA ASN A 55 -21.75 13.13 14.80
C ASN A 55 -21.80 13.31 16.32
N SER A 56 -22.94 13.78 16.83
CA SER A 56 -23.14 14.02 18.26
C SER A 56 -23.34 12.74 19.09
N GLU A 57 -23.71 11.62 18.46
CA GLU A 57 -23.96 10.36 19.15
C GLU A 57 -22.71 9.46 19.18
N TRP A 58 -21.90 9.50 18.12
CA TRP A 58 -20.71 8.66 17.94
C TRP A 58 -19.51 9.45 17.46
N ASN A 59 -19.09 10.44 18.26
CA ASN A 59 -17.97 11.31 17.92
C ASN A 59 -16.63 10.57 17.83
N ALA A 60 -16.42 9.51 18.61
CA ALA A 60 -15.22 8.67 18.54
C ALA A 60 -15.55 7.18 18.72
N LYS A 61 -14.90 6.31 17.95
CA LYS A 61 -15.05 4.85 18.06
C LYS A 61 -13.69 4.14 17.98
N ILE A 62 -13.64 3.00 18.66
CA ILE A 62 -12.49 2.10 18.66
C ILE A 62 -12.93 0.81 17.95
N PHE A 63 -12.16 0.42 16.94
CA PHE A 63 -12.37 -0.84 16.22
C PHE A 63 -11.18 -1.76 16.48
N LYS A 64 -11.45 -3.02 16.83
CA LYS A 64 -10.41 -4.03 17.01
C LYS A 64 -10.66 -5.18 16.04
N GLY A 65 -9.61 -5.60 15.34
CA GLY A 65 -9.72 -6.70 14.38
C GLY A 65 -8.41 -7.03 13.70
N ARG A 66 -8.40 -8.10 12.92
CA ARG A 66 -7.28 -8.47 12.05
C ARG A 66 -7.32 -7.63 10.79
N ILE A 67 -6.17 -7.12 10.36
CA ILE A 67 -6.07 -6.41 9.09
C ILE A 67 -6.24 -7.41 7.94
N GLU A 68 -7.33 -7.31 7.17
CA GLU A 68 -7.53 -8.14 5.98
C GLU A 68 -6.94 -7.48 4.73
N ALA A 69 -7.15 -6.17 4.60
CA ALA A 69 -6.70 -5.36 3.47
C ALA A 69 -6.61 -3.88 3.83
N ALA A 70 -5.85 -3.11 3.03
CA ALA A 70 -5.84 -1.66 3.10
C ALA A 70 -5.76 -1.06 1.68
N GLY A 71 -6.65 -0.10 1.44
CA GLY A 71 -6.69 0.73 0.26
C GLY A 71 -6.17 2.14 0.56
N ARG A 72 -6.15 3.00 -0.45
CA ARG A 72 -5.72 4.40 -0.30
C ARG A 72 -6.61 5.19 0.67
N ASP A 73 -7.90 4.87 0.70
CA ASP A 73 -8.94 5.60 1.42
C ASP A 73 -9.63 4.75 2.48
N HIS A 74 -9.25 3.49 2.65
CA HIS A 74 -9.94 2.58 3.56
C HIS A 74 -9.06 1.49 4.18
N ILE A 75 -9.54 0.95 5.29
CA ILE A 75 -9.00 -0.21 6.01
C ILE A 75 -10.11 -1.26 6.09
N VAL A 76 -9.76 -2.52 5.83
CA VAL A 76 -10.65 -3.66 6.08
C VAL A 76 -10.14 -4.43 7.29
N LEU A 77 -10.97 -4.49 8.34
CA LEU A 77 -10.71 -5.31 9.52
C LEU A 77 -11.71 -6.47 9.57
N SER A 78 -11.28 -7.64 10.05
CA SER A 78 -12.18 -8.69 10.51
C SER A 78 -12.08 -8.88 12.01
N ASP A 79 -13.23 -8.89 12.67
CA ASP A 79 -13.35 -9.32 14.05
C ASP A 79 -13.29 -10.85 14.11
N PRO A 80 -12.24 -11.45 14.71
CA PRO A 80 -12.09 -12.90 14.76
C PRO A 80 -13.09 -13.58 15.70
N GLU A 81 -13.73 -12.84 16.61
CA GLU A 81 -14.70 -13.39 17.56
C GLU A 81 -16.11 -13.44 16.97
N THR A 82 -16.50 -12.38 16.26
CA THR A 82 -17.87 -12.25 15.71
C THR A 82 -17.98 -12.55 14.22
N GLY A 83 -16.86 -12.53 13.49
CA GLY A 83 -16.84 -12.64 12.03
C GLY A 83 -17.28 -11.36 11.30
N ILE A 84 -17.57 -10.28 12.03
CA ILE A 84 -17.93 -8.99 11.44
C ILE A 84 -16.73 -8.43 10.67
N ARG A 85 -16.99 -7.88 9.48
CA ARG A 85 -16.00 -7.15 8.70
C ARG A 85 -16.31 -5.67 8.73
N TYR A 86 -15.33 -4.88 9.13
CA TYR A 86 -15.41 -3.42 9.11
C TYR A 86 -14.72 -2.90 7.86
N LEU A 87 -15.41 -2.04 7.12
CA LEU A 87 -14.82 -1.18 6.09
C LEU A 87 -14.76 0.23 6.68
N LEU A 88 -13.54 0.69 6.97
CA LEU A 88 -13.31 1.92 7.72
C LEU A 88 -12.64 2.96 6.82
N LEU A 89 -13.11 4.20 6.82
CA LEU A 89 -12.55 5.27 6.00
C LEU A 89 -11.30 5.87 6.63
N MET A 90 -10.22 5.96 5.87
CA MET A 90 -8.93 6.50 6.32
C MET A 90 -9.01 7.99 6.72
N VAL A 91 -9.96 8.74 6.17
CA VAL A 91 -10.18 10.16 6.51
C VAL A 91 -10.59 10.36 7.98
N ASN A 92 -11.19 9.34 8.60
CA ASN A 92 -11.59 9.38 10.01
C ASN A 92 -10.51 8.80 10.94
N LEU A 93 -9.35 8.39 10.40
CA LEU A 93 -8.32 7.71 11.16
C LEU A 93 -7.50 8.70 11.98
N ASP A 94 -7.45 8.47 13.30
CA ASP A 94 -6.55 9.21 14.19
C ASP A 94 -5.19 8.50 14.29
N TYR A 95 -5.20 7.24 14.76
CA TYR A 95 -4.00 6.39 14.87
C TYR A 95 -4.34 4.91 15.00
N ILE A 96 -3.32 4.05 14.93
CA ILE A 96 -3.45 2.59 15.00
C ILE A 96 -2.42 2.04 15.99
N THR A 97 -2.83 1.12 16.85
CA THR A 97 -1.92 0.35 17.71
C THR A 97 -1.94 -1.13 17.34
N PHE A 98 -0.83 -1.80 17.60
CA PHE A 98 -0.64 -3.23 17.38
C PHE A 98 -0.21 -3.87 18.70
N SER A 99 -0.72 -5.08 18.97
CA SER A 99 -0.30 -5.85 20.15
C SER A 99 1.07 -6.52 19.96
N GLU A 100 1.55 -6.58 18.74
CA GLU A 100 2.82 -7.20 18.35
C GLU A 100 3.69 -6.19 17.58
N PRO A 101 5.01 -6.42 17.45
CA PRO A 101 5.90 -5.52 16.73
C PRO A 101 5.42 -5.23 15.30
N LEU A 102 5.46 -3.96 14.91
CA LEU A 102 5.04 -3.52 13.58
C LEU A 102 6.05 -3.99 12.51
N ASN A 103 5.56 -4.54 11.41
CA ASN A 103 6.38 -4.73 10.21
C ASN A 103 6.52 -3.37 9.55
N TYR A 104 7.72 -2.79 9.63
CA TYR A 104 8.01 -1.50 9.04
C TYR A 104 9.34 -1.56 8.30
N HIS A 105 9.29 -1.35 7.00
CA HIS A 105 10.48 -1.25 6.17
C HIS A 105 10.53 0.17 5.62
N TYR A 106 11.48 0.95 6.11
CA TYR A 106 11.84 2.19 5.44
C TYR A 106 12.66 1.82 4.20
N PRO A 107 12.34 2.32 3.00
CA PRO A 107 13.24 2.22 1.88
C PRO A 107 14.47 3.08 2.20
N LEU A 108 15.49 2.49 2.83
CA LEU A 108 16.80 3.11 2.89
C LEU A 108 17.28 3.13 1.44
N GLY A 109 17.34 4.31 0.83
CA GLY A 109 17.68 4.47 -0.58
C GLY A 109 18.92 3.64 -0.92
N GLN A 110 18.76 2.61 -1.75
CA GLN A 110 19.87 2.02 -2.48
C GLN A 110 20.31 3.00 -3.56
N GLN A 111 20.92 4.10 -3.14
CA GLN A 111 21.75 4.96 -3.96
C GLN A 111 23.01 5.16 -3.15
N LEU A 112 24.05 4.36 -3.41
CA LEU A 112 25.47 4.72 -3.25
C LEU A 112 26.47 3.61 -3.63
N THR A 113 26.16 2.64 -4.50
CA THR A 113 27.22 1.70 -4.97
C THR A 113 27.07 1.25 -6.43
N THR A 114 27.21 2.16 -7.39
CA THR A 114 27.81 1.83 -8.71
C THR A 114 28.38 3.09 -9.38
N ALA A 115 29.38 3.74 -8.77
CA ALA A 115 30.34 4.53 -9.55
C ALA A 115 31.45 3.57 -9.99
N SER A 116 31.39 3.09 -11.23
CA SER A 116 32.48 2.32 -11.83
C SER A 116 33.71 3.23 -11.98
N PRO A 117 34.92 2.79 -11.58
CA PRO A 117 36.13 3.52 -11.89
C PRO A 117 36.40 3.40 -13.40
N ARG A 118 36.64 4.53 -14.05
CA ARG A 118 37.41 4.59 -15.29
C ARG A 118 38.79 5.13 -14.97
#